data_AF-A0AAV3Q3B3-F1
#
_entry.id   AF-A0AAV3Q3B3-F1
#
_cell.length_a   1.000
_cell.length_b   1.000
_cell.length_c   1.000
_cell.angle_alpha   90.00
_cell.angle_beta   90.00
_cell.angle_gamma   90.00
#
_symmetry.space_group_name_H-M   'P 1'
#
loop_
_entity.id
_entity.type
_entity.pdbx_description
1 polymer ?
#
loop_
_entity_poly.entity_id
_entity_poly.type
_entity_poly.pdbx_seq_one_letter_code
_entity_poly.pdbx_strand_id
1 'polypeptide(L)' 'MPFSDRLDTFQLPPGFKLPQLELYDGTCDPIKHLQGYIAYMTITSNNPDVYAKTFPSSLTGKARDWYMALPLKTRDTYL' A
#
# COMPACT_ATOMS: atom_id res chain seq x y z
N MET A 1 -16.60 2.61 -11.94
CA MET A 1 -15.31 2.15 -12.51
C MET A 1 -14.52 1.57 -11.35
N PRO A 2 -14.04 0.33 -11.43
CA PRO A 2 -13.35 -0.29 -10.30
C PRO A 2 -12.07 0.49 -9.97
N PHE A 3 -11.73 0.52 -8.69
CA PHE A 3 -10.51 1.08 -8.10
C PHE A 3 -9.26 0.49 -8.79
N SER A 4 -9.34 -0.77 -9.21
CA SER A 4 -8.32 -1.47 -10.01
C SER A 4 -7.93 -0.74 -11.32
N ASP A 5 -8.89 -0.31 -12.16
CA ASP A 5 -8.57 0.33 -13.46
C ASP A 5 -7.84 1.68 -13.28
N ARG A 6 -8.18 2.43 -12.23
CA ARG A 6 -7.55 3.71 -11.91
C ARG A 6 -6.12 3.51 -11.39
N LEU A 7 -5.88 2.49 -10.58
CA LEU A 7 -4.55 2.19 -10.03
C LEU A 7 -3.60 1.58 -11.06
N ASP A 8 -4.12 0.77 -11.98
CA ASP A 8 -3.33 0.19 -13.07
C ASP A 8 -2.81 1.28 -14.01
N THR A 9 -3.62 2.30 -14.29
CA THR A 9 -3.26 3.43 -15.15
C THR A 9 -2.51 4.55 -14.42
N PHE A 10 -2.57 4.60 -13.09
CA PHE A 10 -1.91 5.66 -12.29
C PHE A 10 -0.39 5.52 -12.28
N GLN A 11 0.35 6.48 -12.80
CA GLN A 11 1.81 6.48 -12.68
C GLN A 11 2.25 7.24 -11.42
N LEU A 12 3.22 6.68 -10.69
CA LEU A 12 3.81 7.38 -9.56
C LEU A 12 4.47 8.69 -10.03
N PRO A 13 4.39 9.76 -9.23
CA PRO A 13 5.06 11.01 -9.56
C PRO A 13 6.57 10.79 -9.80
N PRO A 14 7.19 11.48 -10.78
CA PRO A 14 8.62 11.39 -10.99
C PRO A 14 9.38 11.82 -9.72
N GLY A 15 10.31 10.99 -9.26
CA GLY A 15 11.06 11.23 -8.03
C GLY A 15 10.40 10.73 -6.74
N PHE A 16 9.26 10.04 -6.82
CA PHE A 16 8.66 9.38 -5.67
C PHE A 16 9.64 8.39 -5.04
N LYS A 17 9.88 8.54 -3.73
CA LYS A 17 10.67 7.62 -2.93
C LYS A 17 9.73 6.76 -2.12
N LEU A 18 9.96 5.44 -2.17
CA LEU A 18 9.23 4.52 -1.31
C LEU A 18 9.50 4.88 0.16
N PRO A 19 8.49 4.69 1.03
CA PRO A 19 8.68 4.87 2.46
C PRO A 19 9.83 4.00 2.97
N GLN A 20 10.73 4.58 3.76
CA GLN A 20 11.63 3.82 4.64
C GLN A 20 10.86 3.40 5.92
N LEU A 21 9.66 2.85 5.76
CA LEU A 21 8.97 2.19 6.86
C LEU A 21 9.56 0.80 7.07
N GLU A 22 9.49 0.32 8.31
CA GLU A 22 9.71 -1.11 8.55
C GLU A 22 8.71 -1.92 7.74
N LEU A 23 9.23 -2.94 7.06
CA LEU A 23 8.39 -3.82 6.26
C LEU A 23 7.58 -4.72 7.18
N TYR A 24 6.27 -4.77 6.94
CA TYR A 24 5.37 -5.61 7.70
C TYR A 24 5.47 -7.06 7.25
N ASP A 25 5.95 -7.93 8.13
CA ASP A 25 6.10 -9.37 7.87
C ASP A 25 4.90 -10.20 8.36
N GLY A 26 3.94 -9.58 9.05
CA GLY A 26 2.79 -10.23 9.66
C GLY A 26 2.93 -10.53 11.16
N THR A 27 4.04 -10.16 11.79
CA THR A 27 4.31 -10.47 13.21
C THR A 27 4.03 -9.30 14.16
N CYS A 28 4.12 -8.07 13.66
CA CYS A 28 3.78 -6.86 14.39
C CYS A 28 2.27 -6.56 14.37
N ASP A 29 1.84 -5.58 15.17
CA ASP A 29 0.45 -5.10 15.16
C ASP A 29 0.08 -4.50 13.78
N PRO A 30 -0.87 -5.09 13.04
CA PRO A 30 -1.26 -4.63 11.71
C PRO A 30 -1.89 -3.23 11.72
N ILE A 31 -2.58 -2.85 12.80
CA ILE A 31 -3.20 -1.52 12.93
C ILE A 31 -2.11 -0.47 13.12
N LYS A 32 -1.12 -0.76 13.95
CA LYS A 32 0.02 0.13 14.18
C LYS A 32 0.84 0.34 12.89
N HIS A 33 1.06 -0.72 12.11
CA HIS A 33 1.71 -0.64 10.80
C HIS A 33 0.90 0.25 9.84
N LEU A 34 -0.40 0.01 9.73
CA LEU A 34 -1.29 0.76 8.84
C LEU A 34 -1.32 2.25 9.21
N GLN A 35 -1.42 2.58 10.49
CA GLN A 35 -1.40 3.97 10.97
C GLN A 35 -0.06 4.65 10.66
N GLY A 36 1.06 3.96 10.89
CA GLY A 36 2.40 4.48 10.54
C GLY A 36 2.55 4.73 9.05
N TYR A 37 2.06 3.79 8.23
CA TYR A 37 2.06 3.92 6.77
C TYR A 37 1.22 5.12 6.30
N ILE A 38 -0.03 5.24 6.77
CA ILE A 38 -0.92 6.36 6.41
C ILE A 38 -0.30 7.71 6.84
N ALA A 39 0.25 7.79 8.05
CA ALA A 39 0.89 9.01 8.55
C ALA A 39 2.06 9.44 7.67
N TYR A 40 2.96 8.50 7.31
CA TYR A 40 4.09 8.78 6.44
C TYR A 40 3.66 9.20 5.03
N MET A 41 2.68 8.50 4.45
CA MET A 41 2.20 8.77 3.11
C MET A 41 1.47 10.13 3.03
N THR A 42 0.84 10.55 4.13
CA THR A 42 0.26 11.89 4.30
C THR A 42 1.30 13.00 4.27
N ILE A 43 2.49 12.75 4.83
CA ILE A 43 3.59 13.71 4.80
C ILE A 43 4.26 13.77 3.43
N THR A 44 4.41 12.63 2.77
CA THR A 44 5.27 12.51 1.56
C THR A 44 4.54 12.68 0.24
N SER A 45 3.26 12.29 0.18
CA SER A 45 2.49 12.26 -1.06
C SER A 45 1.19 13.05 -0.93
N ASN A 46 0.49 12.89 0.20
CA ASN A 46 -0.85 13.43 0.42
C ASN A 46 -1.87 13.06 -0.69
N ASN A 47 -1.59 11.99 -1.45
CA ASN A 47 -2.44 11.48 -2.52
C ASN A 47 -2.84 10.02 -2.25
N PRO A 48 -4.13 9.75 -1.98
CA PRO A 48 -4.61 8.41 -1.63
C PRO A 48 -4.38 7.36 -2.73
N ASP A 49 -4.34 7.75 -4.00
CA ASP A 49 -4.05 6.83 -5.12
C ASP A 49 -2.59 6.31 -5.02
N VAL A 50 -1.66 7.14 -4.54
CA VAL A 50 -0.28 6.71 -4.27
C VAL A 50 -0.25 5.74 -3.09
N TYR A 51 -1.10 5.93 -2.07
CA TYR A 51 -1.11 5.11 -0.86
C TYR A 51 -1.51 3.69 -1.22
N ALA A 52 -2.61 3.56 -1.98
CA ALA A 52 -3.10 2.29 -2.47
C ALA A 52 -2.06 1.58 -3.36
N LYS A 53 -1.41 2.32 -4.27
CA LYS A 53 -0.41 1.75 -5.19
C LYS A 53 0.86 1.27 -4.49
N THR A 54 1.28 1.95 -3.43
CA THR A 54 2.57 1.70 -2.77
C THR A 54 2.47 0.88 -1.50
N PHE A 55 1.25 0.63 -0.99
CA PHE A 55 1.02 -0.20 0.19
C PHE A 55 1.60 -1.62 0.09
N PRO A 56 1.52 -2.32 -1.06
CA PRO A 56 2.10 -3.66 -1.20
C PRO A 56 3.63 -3.66 -0.97
N SER A 57 4.30 -2.54 -1.24
CA SER A 57 5.73 -2.34 -1.03
C SER A 57 6.11 -2.21 0.45
N SER A 58 5.14 -1.94 1.32
CA SER A 58 5.33 -1.90 2.77
C SER A 58 5.23 -3.29 3.42
N LEU A 59 4.94 -4.34 2.64
CA LEU A 59 4.79 -5.71 3.11
C LEU A 59 6.02 -6.54 2.74
N THR A 60 6.38 -7.49 3.59
CA THR A 60 7.42 -8.49 3.36
C THR A 60 7.00 -9.88 3.81
N GLY A 61 7.79 -10.89 3.45
CA GLY A 61 7.57 -12.28 3.84
C GLY A 61 6.13 -12.75 3.62
N LYS A 62 5.57 -13.42 4.62
CA LYS A 62 4.23 -14.03 4.56
C LYS A 62 3.11 -13.01 4.36
N ALA A 63 3.25 -11.79 4.88
CA ALA A 63 2.25 -10.75 4.68
C ALA A 63 2.20 -10.27 3.23
N ARG A 64 3.36 -10.18 2.56
CA ARG A 64 3.42 -9.90 1.11
C ARG A 64 2.79 -11.02 0.30
N ASP A 65 3.11 -12.27 0.62
CA ASP A 65 2.57 -13.44 -0.08
C ASP A 65 1.04 -13.52 0.06
N TRP A 66 0.52 -13.28 1.27
CA TRP A 66 -0.92 -13.19 1.53
C TRP A 66 -1.58 -12.11 0.67
N TYR A 67 -1.01 -10.90 0.65
CA TYR A 67 -1.58 -9.79 -0.11
C TYR A 67 -1.55 -10.01 -1.63
N MET A 68 -0.50 -10.67 -2.15
CA MET A 68 -0.41 -11.07 -3.56
C MET A 68 -1.36 -12.20 -3.92
N ALA A 69 -1.72 -13.06 -2.95
CA ALA A 69 -2.69 -14.13 -3.12
C ALA A 69 -4.15 -13.64 -3.07
N LEU A 70 -4.40 -12.39 -2.66
CA LEU A 70 -5.75 -11.83 -2.68
C LEU A 70 -6.24 -11.64 -4.12
N PRO A 71 -7.47 -12.07 -4.44
CA PRO A 71 -8.09 -11.76 -5.73
C PRO A 71 -8.07 -10.25 -5.99
N LEU A 72 -7.70 -9.83 -7.20
CA LEU A 72 -7.70 -8.41 -7.59
C LEU A 72 -9.03 -7.72 -7.26
N LYS A 73 -10.15 -8.44 -7.40
CA LYS A 73 -11.51 -7.97 -7.07
C LYS A 73 -11.76 -7.62 -5.61
N THR A 74 -11.01 -8.18 -4.65
CA THR A 74 -11.16 -7.87 -3.22
C THR A 74 -10.15 -6.83 -2.72
N ARG A 75 -9.14 -6.47 -3.53
CA ARG A 75 -8.22 -5.35 -3.22
C ARG A 75 -8.89 -3.99 -3.33
N ASP A 76 -10.02 -3.90 -4.04
CA ASP A 76 -10.89 -2.73 -4.15
C ASP A 76 -11.77 -2.48 -2.90
N THR A 77 -11.91 -3.45 -1.97
CA THR A 77 -12.94 -3.39 -0.90
C THR A 77 -12.41 -2.95 0.47
N TYR A 78 -11.09 -2.82 0.64
CA TYR A 78 -10.45 -2.55 1.93
C TYR A 78 -9.63 -1.25 1.98
N LEU A 79 -9.76 -0.39 0.97
CA LEU A 79 -9.19 0.96 0.90
C LEU A 79 -10.32 1.96 0.67
#